data_AF-A0A1I7WV74-F1
#
_entry.id   AF-A0A1I7WV74-F1
#
_cell.length_a   1.000
_cell.length_b   1.000
_cell.length_c   1.000
_cell.angle_alpha   90.00
_cell.angle_beta   90.00
_cell.angle_gamma   90.00
#
_symmetry.space_group_name_H-M   'P 1'
#
loop_
_entity.id
_entity.type
_entity.pdbx_description
1 polymer ?
#
loop_
_entity_poly.entity_id
_entity_poly.type
_entity_poly.pdbx_seq_one_letter_code
_entity_poly.pdbx_strand_id
1 'polypeptide(L)' 'MKAIIICLPKAPEKPSFCSAEDTTQYYFDGCMIQNNKVYVGREYARDLSPSEIEELKEFDAKQTVYQEYVSTIY' A
#
# COMPACT_ATOMS: atom_id res chain seq x y z
N MET A 1 -44.47 -13.38 2.85
CA MET A 1 -43.01 -13.46 2.59
C MET A 1 -42.32 -12.51 3.57
N LYS A 2 -41.58 -13.03 4.56
CA LYS A 2 -40.88 -12.22 5.57
C LYS A 2 -39.51 -11.84 5.00
N ALA A 3 -39.27 -10.55 4.78
CA ALA A 3 -37.95 -10.05 4.44
C ALA A 3 -37.02 -10.25 5.65
N ILE A 4 -36.00 -11.10 5.49
CA ILE A 4 -34.90 -11.20 6.44
C ILE A 4 -34.04 -9.96 6.18
N ILE A 5 -34.19 -8.94 7.01
CA ILE A 5 -33.24 -7.83 7.08
C ILE A 5 -31.95 -8.45 7.60
N ILE A 6 -31.01 -8.75 6.71
CA ILE A 6 -29.65 -9.09 7.09
C ILE A 6 -29.01 -7.77 7.55
N CYS A 7 -29.11 -7.47 8.85
CA CYS A 7 -28.28 -6.43 9.47
C CYS A 7 -26.83 -6.93 9.48
N LEU A 8 -26.15 -6.82 8.34
CA LEU A 8 -24.70 -7.01 8.31
C LEU A 8 -24.09 -5.93 9.21
N PRO A 9 -23.23 -6.30 10.18
CA PRO A 9 -22.52 -5.31 10.96
C PRO A 9 -21.72 -4.42 10.02
N LYS A 10 -21.74 -3.10 10.27
CA LYS A 10 -20.86 -2.18 9.54
C LYS A 10 -19.41 -2.61 9.79
N ALA A 11 -18.62 -2.60 8.73
CA ALA A 11 -17.18 -2.82 8.87
C ALA A 11 -16.61 -1.81 9.88
N PRO A 12 -15.66 -2.23 10.73
CA PRO A 12 -14.98 -1.30 11.62
C PRO A 12 -14.25 -0.24 10.79
N GLU A 13 -14.24 1.00 11.30
CA GLU A 13 -13.48 2.08 10.68
C GLU A 13 -11.99 1.85 10.86
N LYS A 14 -11.21 2.28 9.86
CA LYS A 14 -9.75 2.27 9.95
C LYS A 14 -9.32 3.12 11.16
N PRO A 15 -8.48 2.60 12.08
CA PRO A 15 -7.98 3.40 13.19
C PRO A 15 -7.24 4.65 12.71
N SER A 16 -7.38 5.75 13.44
CA SER A 16 -6.78 7.04 13.09
C SER A 16 -5.25 7.03 13.05
N PHE A 17 -4.60 6.09 13.75
CA PHE A 17 -3.15 5.92 13.76
C PHE A 17 -2.59 5.18 12.55
N CYS A 18 -3.45 4.66 11.65
CA CYS A 18 -3.00 4.11 10.38
C CYS A 18 -3.21 5.17 9.30
N SER A 19 -2.19 5.95 8.92
CA SER A 19 -2.31 6.88 7.79
C SER A 19 -2.25 6.13 6.45
N ALA A 20 -2.49 6.82 5.32
CA ALA A 20 -2.27 6.21 4.01
C ALA A 20 -0.79 5.83 3.83
N GLU A 21 0.11 6.74 4.18
CA GLU A 21 1.57 6.58 4.11
C GLU A 21 2.07 5.38 4.92
N ASP A 22 1.50 5.16 6.12
CA ASP A 22 1.84 4.00 6.96
C ASP A 22 1.34 2.68 6.37
N THR A 23 0.29 2.73 5.54
CA THR A 23 -0.37 1.54 5.00
C THR A 23 0.00 1.22 3.56
N THR A 24 0.58 2.15 2.81
CA THR A 24 1.05 1.90 1.44
C THR A 24 2.15 0.85 1.46
N GLN A 25 1.96 -0.18 0.64
CA GLN A 25 2.89 -1.30 0.52
C GLN A 25 3.35 -1.41 -0.93
N TYR A 26 4.65 -1.32 -1.13
CA TYR A 26 5.27 -1.61 -2.42
C TYR A 26 5.77 -3.05 -2.39
N TYR A 27 5.26 -3.88 -3.29
CA TYR A 27 5.70 -5.26 -3.45
C TYR A 27 6.67 -5.33 -4.62
N PHE A 28 7.89 -5.74 -4.34
CA PHE A 28 8.92 -6.06 -5.32
C PHE A 28 9.26 -7.54 -5.21
N ASP A 29 9.95 -8.10 -6.20
CA ASP A 29 10.25 -9.53 -6.29
C ASP A 29 11.04 -10.05 -5.07
N GLY A 30 10.32 -10.49 -4.04
CA GLY A 30 10.87 -11.01 -2.79
C GLY A 30 11.00 -10.02 -1.63
N CYS A 31 10.67 -8.74 -1.82
CA CYS A 31 10.67 -7.75 -0.74
C CYS A 31 9.42 -6.87 -0.75
N MET A 32 9.07 -6.37 0.43
CA MET A 32 7.95 -5.47 0.63
C MET A 32 8.45 -4.22 1.36
N ILE A 33 8.08 -3.06 0.87
CA ILE A 33 8.40 -1.78 1.50
C ILE A 33 7.12 -1.19 2.06
N GLN A 34 7.12 -0.89 3.36
CA GLN A 34 6.01 -0.22 4.04
C GLN A 34 6.56 0.77 5.06
N ASN A 35 6.07 2.01 5.04
CA ASN A 35 6.49 3.07 5.96
C ASN A 35 8.01 3.22 6.08
N ASN A 36 8.70 3.29 4.94
CA ASN A 36 10.17 3.36 4.84
C ASN A 36 10.92 2.19 5.49
N LYS A 37 10.26 1.04 5.70
CA LYS A 37 10.86 -0.19 6.23
C LYS A 37 10.86 -1.27 5.16
N VAL A 38 11.99 -1.97 5.06
CA VAL A 38 12.19 -3.12 4.19
C VAL A 38 11.81 -4.40 4.94
N TYR A 39 10.93 -5.18 4.33
CA TYR A 39 10.56 -6.52 4.76
C TYR A 39 11.00 -7.53 3.70
N VAL A 40 11.65 -8.61 4.10
CA VAL A 40 11.99 -9.74 3.22
C VAL A 40 11.08 -10.90 3.60
N GLY A 41 10.22 -11.32 2.67
CA GLY A 41 9.11 -12.21 2.99
C GLY A 41 8.12 -11.58 3.98
N ARG A 42 8.15 -12.01 5.25
CA ARG A 42 7.30 -11.48 6.33
C ARG A 42 8.10 -10.88 7.49
N GLU A 43 9.41 -10.81 7.36
CA GLU A 43 10.30 -10.38 8.43
C GLU A 43 10.84 -8.98 8.15
N TYR A 44 10.87 -8.14 9.18
CA TYR A 44 11.52 -6.85 9.13
C TYR A 44 13.03 -7.05 8.93
N ALA A 45 13.59 -6.45 7.88
CA ALA A 45 15.00 -6.54 7.58
C ALA A 45 15.76 -5.30 8.07
N ARG A 46 15.30 -4.10 7.68
CA ARG A 46 15.94 -2.81 8.00
C ARG A 46 15.07 -1.62 7.62
N ASP A 47 15.41 -0.44 8.09
CA ASP A 47 14.90 0.82 7.55
C ASP A 47 15.57 1.15 6.20
N LEU A 48 14.88 1.92 5.36
CA LEU A 48 15.46 2.56 4.19
C LEU A 48 16.43 3.68 4.62
N SER A 49 17.52 3.80 3.88
CA SER A 49 18.39 4.97 3.97
C SER A 49 17.74 6.19 3.31
N PRO A 50 18.21 7.42 3.62
CA PRO A 50 17.65 8.64 3.03
C PRO A 50 17.69 8.66 1.49
N SER A 51 18.73 8.11 0.88
CA SER A 51 18.82 8.00 -0.59
C SER A 51 17.78 7.03 -1.15
N GLU A 52 17.58 5.88 -0.51
CA GLU A 52 16.58 4.89 -0.95
C GLU A 52 15.14 5.40 -0.78
N ILE A 53 14.89 6.29 0.19
CA ILE A 53 13.58 6.97 0.31
C ILE A 53 13.33 7.87 -0.90
N GLU A 54 14.34 8.61 -1.37
CA GLU A 54 14.19 9.44 -2.57
C GLU A 54 14.02 8.59 -3.83
N GLU A 55 14.73 7.47 -3.95
CA GLU A 55 14.53 6.50 -5.03
C GLU A 55 13.10 5.93 -5.03
N LEU A 56 12.55 5.63 -3.85
CA LEU A 56 11.17 5.14 -3.73
C LEU A 56 10.14 6.19 -4.15
N LYS A 57 10.37 7.46 -3.83
CA LYS A 57 9.50 8.57 -4.30
C LYS A 57 9.55 8.73 -5.81
N GLU A 58 10.74 8.62 -6.40
CA GLU A 58 10.91 8.67 -7.84
C GLU A 58 10.20 7.50 -8.53
N PHE A 59 10.30 6.31 -7.95
CA PHE A 59 9.58 5.12 -8.41
C PHE A 59 8.06 5.35 -8.37
N ASP A 60 7.50 5.83 -7.26
CA ASP A 60 6.06 6.05 -7.09
C ASP A 60 5.51 7.06 -8.12
N ALA A 61 6.25 8.14 -8.37
CA ALA A 61 5.90 9.12 -9.40
C ALA A 61 5.89 8.50 -10.81
N LYS A 62 6.91 7.72 -11.16
CA LYS A 62 6.99 7.02 -12.46
C LYS A 62 5.91 5.96 -12.62
N GLN A 63 5.64 5.21 -11.55
CA GLN A 63 4.62 4.18 -11.53
C GLN A 63 3.23 4.77 -11.74
N THR A 64 2.92 5.92 -11.12
CA THR A 64 1.65 6.63 -11.30
C THR A 64 1.42 6.98 -12.77
N VAL A 65 2.40 7.61 -13.42
CA VAL A 65 2.33 7.97 -14.86
C VAL A 65 2.14 6.72 -15.73
N TYR A 66 2.85 5.63 -15.43
CA TYR A 66 2.71 4.38 -16.16
C TYR A 66 1.31 3.76 -16.00
N GLN A 67 0.78 3.73 -14.78
CA GLN A 67 -0.56 3.19 -14.50
C GLN A 67 -1.67 4.02 -15.16
N GLU A 68 -1.54 5.35 -15.13
CA GLU A 68 -2.44 6.24 -15.87
C GLU A 68 -2.44 5.90 -17.36
N TYR A 69 -1.26 5.83 -17.98
CA TYR A 69 -1.12 5.46 -19.39
C TYR A 69 -1.76 4.10 -19.71
N VAL A 70 -1.44 3.06 -18.93
CA VAL A 70 -2.01 1.71 -19.13
C VAL A 70 -3.53 1.71 -18.98
N SER A 71 -4.08 2.45 -18.00
CA SER A 71 -5.52 2.55 -17.78
C SER A 71 -6.29 3.23 -18.91
N THR A 72 -5.61 4.03 -19.75
CA THR A 72 -6.25 4.68 -20.91
C THR A 72 -6.31 3.79 -22.15
N ILE A 73 -5.56 2.69 -22.15
CA ILE A 73 -5.44 1.77 -23.30
C ILE A 73 -6.36 0.56 -23.15
N TYR A 74 -6.79 0.22 -21.93
CA TYR A 74 -7.74 -0.85 -21.62
C TYR A 74 -9.12 -0.28 -21.30
#